data_AF-A0A7V0QRF1-F1
#
_entry.id   AF-A0A7V0QRF1-F1
#
_cell.length_a   1.000
_cell.length_b   1.000
_cell.length_c   1.000
_cell.angle_alpha   90.00
_cell.angle_beta   90.00
_cell.angle_gamma   90.00
#
_symmetry.space_group_name_H-M   'P 1'
#
loop_
_entity.id
_entity.type
_entity.pdbx_description
1 polymer ?
#
loop_
_entity_poly.entity_id
_entity_poly.type
_entity_poly.pdbx_seq_one_letter_code
_entity_poly.pdbx_strand_id
1 'polypeptide(L)'
;MREAMLWESLGEGRIRCNLCAHRCIIPPGKRGICMVRENRDGTLYTLVYGRLVAVAVDPIEKKPLFHFLPGAEALSIATVGCNFRCDFCQNYHISQFPRDHGGRIFGDEVLPEEVVSQAERSGSRVIAYTYTEPTVFFEMAYETARLAHARGIKNVFVTNGYMTREALEE
;
A
#
# COMPACT_ATOMS: atom_id res chain seq x y z
N MET A 1 10.94 7.37 -0.36
CA MET A 1 11.49 6.24 0.43
C MET A 1 11.32 6.57 1.89
N ARG A 2 10.92 5.58 2.70
CA ARG A 2 10.67 5.76 4.13
C ARG A 2 11.10 4.50 4.87
N GLU A 3 11.59 4.64 6.10
CA GLU A 3 11.78 3.47 6.97
C GLU A 3 10.45 2.74 7.14
N ALA A 4 10.50 1.44 7.00
CA ALA A 4 9.32 0.60 6.98
C ALA A 4 8.89 0.27 8.42
N MET A 5 7.59 0.16 8.65
CA MET A 5 7.03 -0.31 9.91
C MET A 5 7.06 -1.85 9.98
N LEU A 6 6.85 -2.41 11.17
CA LEU A 6 6.60 -3.83 11.40
C LEU A 6 7.71 -4.74 10.83
N TRP A 7 8.90 -4.62 11.39
CA TRP A 7 10.02 -5.53 11.14
C TRP A 7 10.91 -5.64 12.38
N GLU A 8 11.74 -6.67 12.41
CA GLU A 8 12.74 -6.89 13.46
C GLU A 8 14.09 -7.29 12.86
N SER A 9 15.18 -6.93 13.53
CA SER A 9 16.52 -7.40 13.18
C SER A 9 16.70 -8.85 13.61
N LEU A 10 17.32 -9.66 12.75
CA LEU A 10 17.73 -11.04 13.07
C LEU A 10 19.25 -11.16 13.30
N GLY A 11 19.97 -10.04 13.37
CA GLY A 11 21.43 -10.02 13.41
C GLY A 11 22.08 -10.16 12.04
N GLU A 12 23.39 -9.83 11.96
CA GLU A 12 24.20 -9.88 10.73
C GLU A 12 23.57 -9.11 9.55
N GLY A 13 22.87 -8.01 9.86
CA GLY A 13 22.17 -7.18 8.89
C GLY A 13 20.94 -7.83 8.25
N ARG A 14 20.53 -9.03 8.63
CA ARG A 14 19.28 -9.66 8.18
C ARG A 14 18.09 -9.10 8.96
N ILE A 15 16.94 -9.01 8.31
CA ILE A 15 15.69 -8.57 8.95
C ILE A 15 14.57 -9.58 8.71
N ARG A 16 13.55 -9.58 9.57
CA ARG A 16 12.25 -10.20 9.32
C ARG A 16 11.20 -9.12 9.14
N CYS A 17 10.53 -9.11 7.99
CA CYS A 17 9.37 -8.24 7.78
C CYS A 17 8.12 -8.92 8.34
N ASN A 18 7.44 -8.24 9.26
CA ASN A 18 6.25 -8.73 9.97
C ASN A 18 4.95 -8.06 9.47
N LEU A 19 4.94 -7.53 8.24
CA LEU A 19 3.79 -6.80 7.69
C LEU A 19 2.71 -7.72 7.09
N CYS A 20 3.12 -8.81 6.44
CA CYS A 20 2.21 -9.79 5.84
C CYS A 20 2.62 -11.22 6.22
N ALA A 21 1.70 -12.17 6.08
CA ALA A 21 1.88 -13.53 6.57
C ALA A 21 3.00 -14.32 5.85
N HIS A 22 3.64 -13.76 4.82
CA HIS A 22 4.88 -14.33 4.26
C HIS A 22 6.08 -14.26 5.22
N ARG A 23 6.08 -13.34 6.19
CA ARG A 23 7.18 -13.12 7.16
C ARG A 23 8.58 -13.19 6.55
N CYS A 24 8.78 -12.47 5.44
CA CYS A 24 10.01 -12.53 4.65
C CYS A 24 11.24 -12.25 5.53
N ILE A 25 12.23 -13.14 5.47
CA ILE A 25 13.59 -12.88 5.98
C ILE A 25 14.39 -12.29 4.83
N ILE A 26 14.85 -11.05 4.98
CA ILE A 26 15.45 -10.27 3.89
C ILE A 26 16.92 -10.00 4.24
N PRO A 27 17.90 -10.53 3.46
CA PRO A 27 19.31 -10.19 3.62
C PRO A 27 19.63 -8.74 3.25
N PRO A 28 20.79 -8.19 3.69
CA PRO A 28 21.25 -6.87 3.27
C PRO A 28 21.26 -6.70 1.75
N GLY A 29 20.77 -5.57 1.26
CA GLY A 29 20.70 -5.24 -0.17
C GLY A 29 19.67 -6.05 -0.96
N LYS A 30 18.81 -6.84 -0.29
CA LYS A 30 17.75 -7.63 -0.93
C LYS A 30 16.37 -7.06 -0.63
N ARG A 31 15.37 -7.59 -1.34
CA ARG A 31 13.96 -7.21 -1.21
C ARG A 31 13.09 -8.38 -0.80
N GLY A 32 11.96 -8.06 -0.18
CA GLY A 32 10.90 -9.02 0.10
C GLY A 32 10.18 -9.48 -1.17
N ILE A 33 9.30 -10.48 -1.05
CA ILE A 33 8.58 -11.05 -2.19
C ILE A 33 7.76 -10.01 -2.96
N CYS A 34 7.27 -8.96 -2.28
CA CYS A 34 6.51 -7.86 -2.88
C CYS A 34 7.36 -6.91 -3.75
N MET A 35 8.69 -7.05 -3.73
CA MET A 35 9.66 -6.24 -4.49
C MET A 35 9.71 -4.74 -4.14
N VAL A 36 8.93 -4.29 -3.15
CA VAL A 36 8.82 -2.88 -2.75
C VAL A 36 9.30 -2.58 -1.34
N ARG A 37 9.73 -3.61 -0.59
CA ARG A 37 10.40 -3.46 0.71
C ARG A 37 11.82 -3.98 0.60
N GLU A 38 12.79 -3.14 0.91
CA GLU A 38 14.22 -3.37 0.70
C GLU A 38 14.98 -3.23 2.03
N ASN A 39 15.81 -4.22 2.34
CA ASN A 39 16.73 -4.12 3.46
C ASN A 39 18.00 -3.37 3.02
N ARG A 40 18.27 -2.23 3.66
CA ARG A 40 19.49 -1.44 3.46
C ARG A 40 20.24 -1.40 4.77
N ASP A 41 21.41 -2.04 4.79
CA ASP A 41 22.34 -2.04 5.92
C ASP A 41 21.71 -2.44 7.27
N GLY A 42 20.74 -3.36 7.24
CA GLY A 42 20.06 -3.87 8.43
C GLY A 42 18.77 -3.14 8.80
N THR A 43 18.36 -2.14 8.01
CA THR A 43 17.10 -1.42 8.18
C THR A 43 16.16 -1.68 7.01
N LEU A 44 14.89 -1.99 7.29
CA LEU A 44 13.89 -2.19 6.24
C LEU A 44 13.34 -0.83 5.79
N TYR A 45 13.29 -0.61 4.48
CA TYR A 45 12.68 0.56 3.86
C TYR A 45 11.56 0.18 2.91
N THR A 46 10.49 0.98 2.89
CA THR A 46 9.51 0.97 1.81
C THR A 46 9.96 1.89 0.67
N LEU A 47 9.90 1.37 -0.55
CA LEU A 47 10.31 2.08 -1.76
C LEU A 47 9.15 2.84 -2.41
N VAL A 48 7.92 2.57 -1.98
CA VAL A 48 6.69 3.07 -2.61
C VAL A 48 5.98 4.14 -1.78
N TYR A 49 6.55 4.54 -0.65
CA TYR A 49 6.03 5.69 0.10
C TYR A 49 6.08 6.95 -0.77
N GLY A 50 4.90 7.55 -0.98
CA GLY A 50 4.70 8.70 -1.84
C GLY A 50 4.92 8.44 -3.33
N ARG A 51 4.71 7.20 -3.83
CA ARG A 51 4.87 6.85 -5.26
C ARG A 51 3.59 6.24 -5.82
N LEU A 52 2.60 7.09 -6.12
CA LEU A 52 1.31 6.64 -6.62
C LEU A 52 1.36 6.35 -8.12
N VAL A 53 0.80 5.22 -8.54
CA VAL A 53 0.69 4.83 -9.96
C VAL A 53 -0.73 4.89 -10.49
N ALA A 54 -1.70 5.08 -9.59
CA ALA A 54 -3.09 5.28 -9.94
C ALA A 54 -3.73 6.19 -8.90
N VAL A 55 -4.46 7.19 -9.39
CA VAL A 55 -5.36 8.05 -8.63
C VAL A 55 -6.62 8.20 -9.48
N ALA A 56 -7.77 7.78 -8.96
CA ALA A 56 -9.03 7.84 -9.69
C ALA A 56 -10.20 8.02 -8.74
N VAL A 57 -11.19 8.83 -9.13
CA VAL A 57 -12.46 8.93 -8.42
C VAL A 57 -13.42 7.91 -9.04
N ASP A 58 -13.93 7.01 -8.22
CA ASP A 58 -14.91 5.98 -8.60
C ASP A 58 -16.07 5.96 -7.60
N PRO A 59 -17.28 5.55 -8.01
CA PRO A 59 -18.37 5.29 -7.07
C PRO A 59 -18.00 4.16 -6.10
N ILE A 60 -18.45 4.25 -4.86
CA ILE A 60 -18.19 3.23 -3.82
C ILE A 60 -18.71 1.84 -4.22
N GLU A 61 -19.75 1.78 -5.05
CA GLU A 61 -20.36 0.56 -5.59
C GLU A 61 -19.41 -0.25 -6.49
N LYS A 62 -18.33 0.36 -7.00
CA LYS A 62 -17.28 -0.37 -7.72
C LYS A 62 -16.41 -1.20 -6.76
N LYS A 63 -16.41 -0.88 -5.46
CA LYS A 63 -15.72 -1.63 -4.41
C LYS A 63 -16.66 -2.72 -3.88
N PRO A 64 -16.15 -3.79 -3.23
CA PRO A 64 -16.99 -4.88 -2.72
C PRO A 64 -17.79 -4.49 -1.45
N LEU A 65 -18.47 -3.33 -1.46
CA LEU A 65 -19.17 -2.73 -0.33
C LEU A 65 -20.52 -2.13 -0.77
N PHE A 66 -21.58 -2.94 -0.78
CA PHE A 66 -22.87 -2.55 -1.37
C PHE A 66 -23.72 -1.58 -0.51
N HIS A 67 -23.61 -1.66 0.83
CA HIS A 67 -24.39 -0.83 1.76
C HIS A 67 -23.53 0.16 2.55
N PHE A 68 -22.33 0.45 2.06
CA PHE A 68 -21.43 1.41 2.69
C PHE A 68 -21.45 2.72 1.91
N LEU A 69 -22.11 3.74 2.48
CA LEU A 69 -22.26 5.07 1.86
C LEU A 69 -22.78 5.05 0.40
N PRO A 70 -23.95 4.46 0.10
CA PRO A 70 -24.47 4.41 -1.26
C PRO A 70 -24.51 5.79 -1.94
N GLY A 71 -24.09 5.83 -3.21
CA GLY A 71 -23.97 7.03 -4.04
C GLY A 71 -22.77 7.92 -3.74
N ALA A 72 -21.92 7.55 -2.77
CA ALA A 72 -20.71 8.31 -2.47
C ALA A 72 -19.57 8.00 -3.46
N GLU A 73 -18.76 9.03 -3.72
CA GLU A 73 -17.51 8.87 -4.44
C GLU A 73 -16.35 8.48 -3.51
N ALA A 74 -15.45 7.66 -4.04
CA ALA A 74 -14.23 7.21 -3.41
C ALA A 74 -12.99 7.60 -4.24
N LEU A 75 -12.08 8.34 -3.63
CA LEU A 75 -10.75 8.58 -4.21
C LEU A 75 -9.92 7.29 -4.03
N SER A 76 -9.67 6.60 -5.13
CA SER A 76 -8.92 5.35 -5.17
C SER A 76 -7.46 5.60 -5.47
N ILE A 77 -6.55 5.06 -4.65
CA ILE A 77 -5.11 5.16 -4.85
C ILE A 77 -4.41 3.81 -4.83
N ALA A 78 -3.28 3.72 -5.54
CA ALA A 78 -2.42 2.55 -5.55
C ALA A 78 -0.95 2.90 -5.78
N THR A 79 -0.07 2.00 -5.35
CA THR A 79 1.36 1.99 -5.72
C THR A 79 1.69 0.70 -6.47
N VAL A 80 2.90 0.57 -7.00
CA VAL A 80 3.36 -0.70 -7.57
C VAL A 80 3.56 -1.78 -6.52
N GLY A 81 3.57 -3.04 -6.96
CA GLY A 81 3.94 -4.18 -6.13
C GLY A 81 2.75 -4.89 -5.48
N CYS A 82 2.92 -6.18 -5.20
CA CYS A 82 1.94 -7.02 -4.52
C CYS A 82 2.66 -8.21 -3.89
N ASN A 83 2.18 -8.66 -2.74
CA ASN A 83 2.71 -9.87 -2.08
C ASN A 83 2.22 -11.16 -2.75
N PHE A 84 1.15 -11.11 -3.55
CA PHE A 84 0.61 -12.22 -4.34
C PHE A 84 0.97 -12.13 -5.83
N ARG A 85 0.79 -13.25 -6.53
CA ARG A 85 0.97 -13.41 -7.97
C ARG A 85 -0.24 -14.14 -8.58
N CYS A 86 -1.42 -13.53 -8.46
CA CYS A 86 -2.65 -14.16 -8.96
C CYS A 86 -2.60 -14.27 -10.49
N ASP A 87 -2.84 -15.46 -11.04
CA ASP A 87 -2.86 -15.71 -12.49
C ASP A 87 -3.93 -14.90 -13.24
N PHE A 88 -4.96 -14.45 -12.53
CA PHE A 88 -6.10 -13.69 -13.03
C PHE A 88 -6.09 -12.21 -12.61
N CYS A 89 -4.94 -11.66 -12.20
CA CYS A 89 -4.86 -10.27 -11.76
C CYS A 89 -5.11 -9.29 -12.92
N GLN A 90 -6.23 -8.55 -12.89
CA GLN A 90 -6.53 -7.52 -13.89
C GLN A 90 -5.54 -6.33 -13.82
N ASN A 91 -4.95 -6.09 -12.64
CA ASN A 91 -3.97 -5.04 -12.40
C ASN A 91 -2.52 -5.59 -12.40
N TYR A 92 -2.25 -6.70 -13.11
CA TYR A 92 -0.92 -7.33 -13.13
C TYR A 92 0.18 -6.34 -13.58
N HIS A 93 -0.12 -5.48 -14.54
CA HIS A 93 0.79 -4.50 -15.12
C HIS A 93 1.32 -3.46 -14.10
N ILE A 94 0.63 -3.22 -12.98
CA ILE A 94 1.13 -2.38 -11.85
C ILE A 94 1.51 -3.22 -10.62
N SER A 95 0.78 -4.29 -10.32
CA SER A 95 1.04 -5.13 -9.15
C SER A 95 2.31 -5.98 -9.30
N GLN A 96 2.63 -6.43 -10.51
CA GLN A 96 3.82 -7.22 -10.82
C GLN A 96 4.95 -6.38 -11.44
N PHE A 97 4.70 -5.11 -11.75
CA PHE A 97 5.68 -4.24 -12.44
C PHE A 97 7.10 -4.34 -11.86
N PRO A 98 7.33 -4.19 -10.54
CA PRO A 98 8.69 -4.20 -10.01
C PRO A 98 9.36 -5.57 -10.17
N ARG A 99 8.59 -6.65 -10.20
CA ARG A 99 9.12 -8.00 -10.43
C ARG A 99 9.54 -8.17 -11.89
N ASP A 100 8.68 -7.76 -12.81
CA ASP A 100 8.87 -7.98 -14.25
C ASP A 100 9.90 -7.02 -14.86
N HIS A 101 10.18 -5.90 -14.17
CA HIS A 101 11.09 -4.84 -14.64
C HIS A 101 12.30 -4.65 -13.72
N GLY A 102 12.85 -5.74 -13.17
CA GLY A 102 14.15 -5.73 -12.49
C GLY A 102 14.21 -4.85 -11.23
N GLY A 103 13.10 -4.71 -10.51
CA GLY A 103 12.99 -3.92 -9.29
C GLY A 103 12.72 -2.43 -9.52
N ARG A 104 12.42 -2.00 -10.75
CA ARG A 104 12.07 -0.59 -11.02
C ARG A 104 10.79 -0.18 -10.27
N ILE A 105 10.86 0.99 -9.64
CA ILE A 105 9.73 1.64 -8.96
C ILE A 105 9.41 2.90 -9.75
N PHE A 106 8.13 3.10 -10.07
CA PHE A 106 7.63 4.31 -10.71
C PHE A 106 6.40 4.80 -9.97
N GLY A 107 5.98 6.02 -10.29
CA GLY A 107 4.83 6.68 -9.69
C GLY A 107 5.09 8.15 -9.42
N ASP A 108 4.02 8.92 -9.43
CA ASP A 108 4.04 10.35 -9.12
C ASP A 108 4.33 10.55 -7.63
N GLU A 109 5.09 11.60 -7.33
CA GLU A 109 5.37 11.97 -5.96
C GLU A 109 4.17 12.67 -5.35
N VAL A 110 3.52 12.01 -4.39
CA VAL A 110 2.31 12.52 -3.73
C VAL A 110 2.38 12.21 -2.25
N LEU A 111 2.31 13.23 -1.40
CA LEU A 111 2.31 13.07 0.06
C LEU A 111 0.91 12.68 0.59
N PRO A 112 0.83 12.04 1.76
CA PRO A 112 -0.47 11.69 2.38
C PRO A 112 -1.45 12.85 2.50
N GLU A 113 -0.97 14.04 2.86
CA GLU A 113 -1.78 15.26 3.00
C GLU A 113 -2.37 15.70 1.65
N GLU A 114 -1.61 15.50 0.57
CA GLU A 114 -2.08 15.82 -0.78
C GLU A 114 -3.19 14.88 -1.21
N VAL A 115 -3.11 13.58 -0.87
CA VAL A 115 -4.21 12.63 -1.13
C VAL A 115 -5.48 13.05 -0.40
N VAL A 116 -5.37 13.44 0.87
CA VAL A 116 -6.53 13.91 1.65
C VAL A 116 -7.11 15.20 1.05
N SER A 117 -6.24 16.15 0.69
CA SER A 117 -6.66 17.38 0.00
C SER A 117 -7.32 17.12 -1.35
N GLN A 118 -6.87 16.11 -2.10
CA GLN A 118 -7.50 15.70 -3.35
C GLN A 118 -8.90 15.13 -3.09
N ALA A 119 -9.07 14.30 -2.06
CA ALA A 119 -10.38 13.76 -1.69
C ALA A 119 -11.37 14.84 -1.26
N GLU A 120 -10.92 15.84 -0.48
CA GLU A 120 -11.74 17.01 -0.14
C GLU A 120 -12.15 17.80 -1.39
N ARG A 121 -11.20 18.04 -2.31
CA ARG A 121 -11.44 18.79 -3.55
C ARG A 121 -12.38 18.08 -4.53
N SER A 122 -12.31 16.75 -4.62
CA SER A 122 -13.23 15.97 -5.44
C SER A 122 -14.59 15.75 -4.78
N GLY A 123 -14.78 16.13 -3.51
CA GLY A 123 -16.00 15.81 -2.77
C GLY A 123 -16.11 14.33 -2.40
N SER A 124 -15.02 13.56 -2.53
CA SER A 124 -15.00 12.14 -2.20
C SER A 124 -15.11 11.94 -0.69
N ARG A 125 -16.08 11.13 -0.27
CA ARG A 125 -16.34 10.83 1.15
C ARG A 125 -15.52 9.65 1.66
N VAL A 126 -14.81 8.98 0.76
CA VAL A 126 -14.02 7.78 1.00
C VAL A 126 -12.67 7.91 0.31
N ILE A 127 -11.60 7.42 0.94
CA ILE A 127 -10.35 7.09 0.28
C ILE A 127 -10.22 5.57 0.26
N ALA A 128 -10.00 5.01 -0.94
CA ALA A 128 -9.86 3.57 -1.16
C ALA A 128 -8.41 3.22 -1.52
N TYR A 129 -7.77 2.42 -0.67
CA TYR A 129 -6.45 1.84 -0.93
C TYR A 129 -6.66 0.52 -1.68
N THR A 130 -6.32 0.49 -2.97
CA THR A 130 -6.85 -0.54 -3.90
C THR A 130 -5.95 -0.74 -5.13
N TYR A 131 -6.48 -1.42 -6.15
CA TYR A 131 -5.85 -1.85 -7.42
C TYR A 131 -4.68 -2.83 -7.28
N THR A 132 -3.70 -2.51 -6.46
CA THR A 132 -2.65 -3.42 -5.99
C THR A 132 -2.91 -3.80 -4.53
N GLU A 133 -1.99 -4.49 -3.87
CA GLU A 133 -2.18 -4.90 -2.48
C GLU A 133 -1.83 -3.76 -1.51
N PRO A 134 -2.80 -3.12 -0.83
CA PRO A 134 -2.53 -2.00 0.05
C PRO A 134 -1.67 -2.33 1.27
N THR A 135 -1.64 -3.59 1.72
CA THR A 135 -0.70 -4.03 2.76
C THR A 135 0.75 -3.77 2.36
N VAL A 136 1.14 -3.81 1.08
CA VAL A 136 2.57 -3.63 0.72
C VAL A 136 3.03 -2.17 0.68
N PHE A 137 2.10 -1.21 0.66
CA PHE A 137 2.36 0.23 0.79
C PHE A 137 1.79 0.81 2.09
N PHE A 138 1.79 -0.01 3.14
CA PHE A 138 1.18 0.25 4.44
C PHE A 138 1.48 1.64 5.00
N GLU A 139 2.73 2.11 4.97
CA GLU A 139 3.08 3.41 5.57
C GLU A 139 2.36 4.58 4.90
N MET A 140 2.24 4.53 3.56
CA MET A 140 1.46 5.53 2.82
C MET A 140 -0.02 5.44 3.19
N ALA A 141 -0.57 4.23 3.22
CA ALA A 141 -1.99 4.03 3.51
C ALA A 141 -2.36 4.39 4.96
N TYR A 142 -1.51 4.04 5.93
CA TYR A 142 -1.69 4.31 7.35
C TYR A 142 -1.72 5.81 7.64
N GLU A 143 -0.75 6.57 7.11
CA GLU A 143 -0.71 8.02 7.32
C GLU A 143 -1.85 8.74 6.62
N THR A 144 -2.14 8.39 5.35
CA THR A 144 -3.30 8.93 4.65
C THR A 144 -4.58 8.61 5.42
N ALA A 145 -4.73 7.38 5.94
CA ALA A 145 -5.95 6.98 6.64
C ALA A 145 -6.16 7.74 7.94
N ARG A 146 -5.10 7.97 8.71
CA ARG A 146 -5.16 8.78 9.93
C ARG A 146 -5.54 10.22 9.64
N LEU A 147 -4.93 10.83 8.62
CA LEU A 147 -5.23 12.20 8.21
C LEU A 147 -6.67 12.33 7.68
N ALA A 148 -7.11 11.39 6.84
CA ALA A 148 -8.46 11.33 6.30
C ALA A 148 -9.51 11.20 7.41
N HIS A 149 -9.25 10.34 8.39
CA HIS A 149 -10.13 10.15 9.54
C HIS A 149 -10.32 11.45 10.34
N ALA A 150 -9.23 12.19 10.58
CA ALA A 150 -9.29 13.48 11.26
C ALA A 150 -10.12 14.54 10.50
N ARG A 151 -10.31 14.36 9.18
CA ARG A 151 -11.15 15.20 8.32
C ARG A 151 -12.56 14.65 8.10
N GLY A 152 -12.93 13.55 8.76
CA GLY A 152 -14.24 12.91 8.60
C GLY A 152 -14.40 12.09 7.31
N ILE A 153 -13.33 11.91 6.54
CA ILE A 153 -13.29 11.09 5.33
C ILE A 153 -13.11 9.63 5.76
N LYS A 154 -13.92 8.72 5.20
CA LYS A 154 -13.82 7.29 5.52
C LYS A 154 -12.70 6.61 4.75
N ASN A 155 -12.21 5.50 5.27
CA ASN A 155 -11.16 4.70 4.65
C ASN A 155 -11.72 3.34 4.23
N VAL A 156 -11.31 2.85 3.06
CA VAL A 156 -11.59 1.51 2.57
C VAL A 156 -10.27 0.85 2.16
N PHE A 157 -10.01 -0.33 2.70
CA PHE A 157 -8.79 -1.09 2.45
C PHE A 157 -9.14 -2.34 1.65
N VAL A 158 -8.92 -2.33 0.33
CA VAL A 158 -9.27 -3.44 -0.56
C VAL A 158 -8.06 -4.37 -0.70
N THR A 159 -7.97 -5.32 0.23
CA THR A 159 -6.80 -6.19 0.44
C THR A 159 -7.13 -7.66 0.19
N ASN A 160 -6.12 -8.45 -0.16
CA ASN A 160 -6.20 -9.92 -0.14
C ASN A 160 -6.24 -10.51 1.28
N GLY A 161 -6.10 -9.68 2.31
CA GLY A 161 -6.24 -10.11 3.71
C GLY A 161 -5.04 -10.88 4.25
N TYR A 162 -3.94 -11.01 3.50
CA TYR A 162 -2.75 -11.78 3.90
C TYR A 162 -1.83 -11.01 4.85
N MET A 163 -2.43 -10.23 5.74
CA MET A 163 -1.77 -9.42 6.77
C MET A 163 -1.38 -10.28 7.97
N THR A 164 -0.38 -9.83 8.72
CA THR A 164 -0.12 -10.35 10.06
C THR A 164 -1.10 -9.74 11.06
N ARG A 165 -1.14 -10.31 12.27
CA ARG A 165 -1.92 -9.74 13.37
C ARG A 165 -1.40 -8.36 13.77
N GLU A 166 -0.08 -8.22 13.80
CA GLU A 166 0.61 -6.97 14.10
C GLU A 166 0.19 -5.86 13.14
N ALA A 167 0.02 -6.15 11.84
CA ALA A 167 -0.45 -5.17 10.86
C ALA A 167 -1.94 -4.80 11.01
N LEU A 168 -2.75 -5.66 11.64
CA LEU A 168 -4.18 -5.39 11.89
C LEU A 168 -4.42 -4.62 13.18
N GLU A 169 -3.48 -4.65 14.13
CA GLU A 169 -3.60 -4.02 15.45
C GLU A 169 -3.09 -2.57 15.47
N GLU A 170 -2.36 -2.13 14.43
CA GLU A 170 -1.94 -0.73 14.19
C GLU A 170 -3.06 0.17 13.66
#